data_AF-A0A924DP01-F1
#
_entry.id   AF-A0A924DP01-F1
#
_cell.length_a   1.000
_cell.length_b   1.000
_cell.length_c   1.000
_cell.angle_alpha   90.00
_cell.angle_beta   90.00
_cell.angle_gamma   90.00
#
_symmetry.space_group_name_H-M   'P 1'
#
loop_
_entity.id
_entity.type
_entity.pdbx_description
1 polymer ?
#
loop_
_entity_poly.entity_id
_entity_poly.type
_entity_poly.pdbx_seq_one_letter_code
_entity_poly.pdbx_strand_id
1 'polypeptide(L)'
;MKKNLNLKRTGIILISLFFSVSCKLSQKIENINTGSQIGNMTFSKERPFIQSELVIGRRICAALKKKREFIQGRYDRQDKFKFQGSIVNCQGITTLDSSFEAFIIGSSLQYLDSAVSPRENYFNDIITDQSIAMNDICLSLAVSDNVSNSFKTSSLRYTVNFLIAENYDRYEVLKELSDSKGAFSIAGAEGISVITQTTQAEFKFFGVEKERVRNTICDGKKIQVMKQSWTGSLTPF
;
A
#
# COMPACT_ATOMS: atom_id res chain seq x y z
N MET A 1 -0.17 -66.44 43.00
CA MET A 1 0.93 -65.49 42.74
C MET A 1 0.61 -64.69 41.49
N LYS A 2 0.52 -63.37 41.64
CA LYS A 2 0.37 -62.39 40.54
C LYS A 2 1.69 -62.22 39.79
N LYS A 3 1.61 -62.03 38.47
CA LYS A 3 2.52 -61.34 37.52
C LYS A 3 2.20 -61.88 36.12
N ASN A 4 2.23 -61.18 34.99
CA ASN A 4 2.37 -59.78 34.61
C ASN A 4 2.10 -59.82 33.09
N LEU A 5 1.01 -59.24 32.57
CA LEU A 5 0.86 -59.02 31.13
C LEU A 5 1.21 -57.57 30.80
N ASN A 6 2.43 -57.37 30.28
CA ASN A 6 2.90 -56.12 29.69
C ASN A 6 2.19 -55.90 28.36
N LEU A 7 1.13 -55.10 28.37
CA LEU A 7 0.46 -54.64 27.16
C LEU A 7 1.21 -53.39 26.64
N LYS A 8 2.09 -53.58 25.66
CA LYS A 8 2.74 -52.50 24.91
C LYS A 8 1.66 -51.65 24.22
N ARG A 9 1.37 -50.47 24.77
CA ARG A 9 0.57 -49.44 24.11
C ARG A 9 1.43 -48.75 23.05
N THR A 10 1.33 -49.24 21.82
CA THR A 10 1.69 -48.50 20.60
C THR A 10 0.78 -47.27 20.50
N GLY A 11 1.27 -46.14 20.98
CA GLY A 11 0.65 -44.84 20.74
C GLY A 11 0.85 -44.45 19.28
N ILE A 12 -0.21 -44.57 18.48
CA ILE A 12 -0.26 -44.00 17.13
C ILE A 12 -0.29 -42.48 17.31
N ILE A 13 0.87 -41.84 17.15
CA ILE A 13 0.97 -40.39 17.03
C ILE A 13 0.38 -40.05 15.67
N LEU A 14 -0.89 -39.64 15.67
CA LEU A 14 -1.55 -39.05 14.51
C LEU A 14 -0.91 -37.67 14.28
N ILE A 15 0.19 -37.64 13.53
CA ILE A 15 0.77 -36.40 13.00
C ILE A 15 -0.24 -35.90 11.98
N SER A 16 -1.18 -35.07 12.43
CA SER A 16 -1.98 -34.22 11.56
C SER A 16 -1.03 -33.22 10.91
N LEU A 17 -0.44 -33.64 9.80
CA LEU A 17 0.09 -32.75 8.78
C LEU A 17 -1.07 -31.84 8.37
N PHE A 18 -1.20 -30.72 9.07
CA PHE A 18 -1.82 -29.52 8.54
C PHE A 18 -0.99 -29.16 7.31
N PHE A 19 -1.36 -29.75 6.17
CA PHE A 19 -1.12 -29.17 4.87
C PHE A 19 -1.86 -27.83 4.90
N SER A 20 -1.24 -26.82 5.49
CA SER A 20 -1.54 -25.44 5.22
C SER A 20 -1.17 -25.24 3.76
N VAL A 21 -2.14 -25.54 2.89
CA VAL A 21 -2.09 -25.22 1.48
C VAL A 21 -2.09 -23.70 1.43
N SER A 22 -0.91 -23.12 1.63
CA SER A 22 -0.69 -21.69 1.52
C SER A 22 -0.82 -21.39 0.05
N CYS A 23 -2.05 -21.15 -0.39
CA CYS A 23 -2.38 -20.76 -1.74
C CYS A 23 -1.67 -19.42 -1.97
N LYS A 24 -0.45 -19.47 -2.52
CA LYS A 24 0.28 -18.26 -2.92
C LYS A 24 -0.60 -17.61 -3.98
N LEU A 25 -1.20 -16.47 -3.62
CA LEU A 25 -1.97 -15.68 -4.57
C LEU A 25 -0.99 -15.27 -5.68
N SER A 26 -1.08 -15.93 -6.84
CA SER A 26 -0.36 -15.53 -8.03
C SER A 26 -1.25 -14.56 -8.80
N GLN A 27 -0.79 -13.34 -8.98
CA GLN A 27 -1.50 -12.39 -9.84
C GLN A 27 -1.27 -12.80 -11.28
N LYS A 28 -2.29 -13.35 -11.93
CA LYS A 28 -2.26 -13.58 -13.37
C LYS A 28 -2.37 -12.20 -14.04
N ILE A 29 -1.30 -11.77 -14.68
CA ILE A 29 -1.32 -10.58 -15.54
C ILE A 29 -2.08 -10.99 -16.80
N GLU A 30 -3.39 -10.78 -16.81
CA GLU A 30 -4.18 -10.87 -18.04
C GLU A 30 -3.77 -9.73 -18.99
N ASN A 31 -4.11 -9.83 -20.27
CA ASN A 31 -3.81 -8.81 -21.30
C ASN A 31 -4.54 -7.49 -20.98
N ILE A 32 -4.06 -6.77 -19.99
CA ILE A 32 -4.58 -5.49 -19.54
C ILE A 32 -4.01 -4.44 -20.48
N ASN A 33 -4.89 -3.74 -21.20
CA ASN A 33 -4.50 -2.64 -22.06
C ASN A 33 -3.73 -1.58 -21.24
N THR A 34 -2.43 -1.48 -21.50
CA THR A 34 -1.57 -0.47 -20.90
C THR A 34 -1.99 0.91 -21.41
N GLY A 35 -2.18 1.83 -20.47
CA GLY A 35 -2.45 3.23 -20.71
C GLY A 35 -1.19 4.06 -20.50
N SER A 36 -1.22 4.93 -19.50
CA SER A 36 -0.15 5.88 -19.18
C SER A 36 1.03 5.21 -18.44
N GLN A 37 2.24 5.72 -18.66
CA GLN A 37 3.44 5.32 -17.94
C GLN A 37 4.14 6.55 -17.36
N ILE A 38 4.64 6.43 -16.13
CA ILE A 38 5.47 7.46 -15.49
C ILE A 38 6.50 6.80 -14.57
N GLY A 39 7.78 7.07 -14.84
CA GLY A 39 8.88 6.33 -14.23
C GLY A 39 8.77 4.84 -14.56
N ASN A 40 8.84 4.00 -13.52
CA ASN A 40 8.72 2.54 -13.64
C ASN A 40 7.28 2.03 -13.42
N MET A 41 6.29 2.92 -13.29
CA MET A 41 4.89 2.55 -13.07
C MET A 41 4.11 2.61 -14.39
N THR A 42 3.35 1.56 -14.67
CA THR A 42 2.49 1.45 -15.86
C THR A 42 1.04 1.28 -15.41
N PHE A 43 0.18 2.19 -15.86
CA PHE A 43 -1.23 2.23 -15.49
C PHE A 43 -2.09 1.64 -16.58
N SER A 44 -3.09 0.84 -16.21
CA SER A 44 -4.07 0.39 -17.19
C SER A 44 -5.05 1.48 -17.57
N LYS A 45 -5.60 1.42 -18.78
CA LYS A 45 -6.76 2.27 -19.14
C LYS A 45 -7.92 2.03 -18.17
N GLU A 46 -8.84 2.98 -18.10
CA GLU A 46 -10.08 2.87 -17.33
C GLU A 46 -10.83 1.56 -17.65
N ARG A 47 -11.10 0.76 -16.62
CA ARG A 47 -11.82 -0.51 -16.68
C ARG A 47 -12.27 -0.96 -15.28
N PRO A 48 -13.19 -1.92 -15.17
CA PRO A 48 -13.43 -2.62 -13.92
C PRO A 48 -12.17 -3.36 -13.42
N PHE A 49 -12.02 -3.45 -12.11
CA PHE A 49 -11.02 -4.33 -11.49
C PHE A 49 -11.33 -5.80 -11.80
N ILE A 50 -10.29 -6.59 -12.05
CA ILE A 50 -10.42 -8.05 -12.14
C ILE A 50 -10.42 -8.68 -10.75
N GLN A 51 -10.82 -9.95 -10.65
CA GLN A 51 -10.98 -10.63 -9.35
C GLN A 51 -9.72 -10.60 -8.47
N SER A 52 -8.53 -10.76 -9.06
CA SER A 52 -7.28 -10.70 -8.30
C SER A 52 -7.01 -9.30 -7.73
N GLU A 53 -7.33 -8.26 -8.48
CA GLU A 53 -7.20 -6.86 -8.04
C GLU A 53 -8.21 -6.52 -6.95
N LEU A 54 -9.45 -7.01 -7.04
CA LEU A 54 -10.47 -6.84 -6.00
C LEU A 54 -10.01 -7.46 -4.67
N VAL A 55 -9.43 -8.66 -4.72
CA VAL A 55 -8.87 -9.34 -3.53
C VAL A 55 -7.73 -8.54 -2.92
N ILE A 56 -6.77 -8.09 -3.73
CA ILE A 56 -5.63 -7.29 -3.28
C ILE A 56 -6.12 -5.95 -2.69
N GLY A 57 -6.99 -5.23 -3.42
CA GLY A 57 -7.55 -3.95 -3.01
C GLY A 57 -8.27 -4.03 -1.67
N ARG A 58 -9.09 -5.07 -1.44
CA ARG A 58 -9.75 -5.31 -0.15
C ARG A 58 -8.78 -5.56 0.99
N ARG A 59 -7.71 -6.34 0.75
CA ARG A 59 -6.67 -6.56 1.78
C ARG A 59 -5.95 -5.27 2.14
N ILE A 60 -5.60 -4.46 1.14
CA ILE A 60 -4.99 -3.15 1.35
C ILE A 60 -5.93 -2.24 2.14
N CYS A 61 -7.18 -2.09 1.71
CA CYS A 61 -8.18 -1.29 2.41
C CYS A 61 -8.39 -1.72 3.86
N ALA A 62 -8.50 -3.02 4.11
CA ALA A 62 -8.62 -3.56 5.46
C ALA A 62 -7.36 -3.27 6.31
N ALA A 63 -6.17 -3.44 5.74
CA ALA A 63 -4.91 -3.15 6.43
C ALA A 63 -4.76 -1.66 6.76
N LEU A 64 -5.06 -0.78 5.81
CA LEU A 64 -5.02 0.68 6.01
C LEU A 64 -6.06 1.16 7.03
N LYS A 65 -7.29 0.64 6.96
CA LYS A 65 -8.35 0.91 7.95
C LYS A 65 -7.92 0.49 9.34
N LYS A 66 -7.38 -0.71 9.47
CA LYS A 66 -6.92 -1.22 10.75
C LYS A 66 -5.76 -0.42 11.31
N LYS A 67 -4.82 0.03 10.46
CA LYS A 67 -3.78 0.99 10.87
C LYS A 67 -4.43 2.25 11.43
N ARG A 68 -5.39 2.86 10.72
CA ARG A 68 -6.12 4.04 11.22
C ARG A 68 -6.81 3.79 12.56
N GLU A 69 -7.54 2.69 12.70
CA GLU A 69 -8.26 2.35 13.94
C GLU A 69 -7.30 2.12 15.11
N PHE A 70 -6.18 1.42 14.86
CA PHE A 70 -5.12 1.24 15.85
C PHE A 70 -4.55 2.58 16.33
N ILE A 71 -4.30 3.50 15.39
CA ILE A 71 -3.83 4.85 15.68
C ILE A 71 -4.85 5.64 16.51
N GLN A 72 -6.13 5.58 16.13
CA GLN A 72 -7.20 6.32 16.79
C GLN A 72 -7.48 5.79 18.21
N GLY A 73 -7.24 4.50 18.46
CA GLY A 73 -7.41 3.88 19.78
C GLY A 73 -6.29 4.15 20.79
N ARG A 74 -5.16 4.74 20.36
CA ARG A 74 -4.00 5.03 21.21
C ARG A 74 -4.04 6.45 21.75
N TYR A 75 -4.08 6.59 23.08
CA TYR A 75 -4.08 7.90 23.76
C TYR A 75 -2.70 8.57 23.80
N ASP A 76 -1.62 7.79 23.74
CA ASP A 76 -0.26 8.25 24.01
C ASP A 76 0.50 8.74 22.75
N ARG A 77 0.05 8.36 21.53
CA ARG A 77 0.60 8.78 20.22
C ARG A 77 2.12 8.58 20.09
N GLN A 78 2.71 7.64 20.84
CA GLN A 78 4.18 7.49 20.93
C GLN A 78 4.78 6.58 19.87
N ASP A 79 3.98 5.96 19.01
CA ASP A 79 4.51 5.06 18.00
C ASP A 79 5.31 5.82 16.95
N LYS A 80 6.56 5.39 16.78
CA LYS A 80 7.48 5.94 15.79
C LYS A 80 7.92 4.84 14.83
N PHE A 81 7.84 5.16 13.56
CA PHE A 81 8.37 4.31 12.51
C PHE A 81 9.64 4.94 11.97
N LYS A 82 10.66 4.09 11.79
CA LYS A 82 11.90 4.50 11.17
C LYS A 82 11.80 4.27 9.67
N PHE A 83 12.17 5.31 8.93
CA PHE A 83 12.23 5.27 7.48
C PHE A 83 13.57 5.78 7.01
N GLN A 84 13.96 5.37 5.82
CA GLN A 84 15.03 5.99 5.04
C GLN A 84 14.42 6.62 3.78
N GLY A 85 15.00 7.72 3.34
CA GLY A 85 14.51 8.50 2.21
C GLY A 85 15.56 8.70 1.12
N SER A 86 15.12 8.80 -0.12
CA SER A 86 15.96 9.31 -1.21
C SER A 86 15.14 10.18 -2.14
N ILE A 87 15.74 11.28 -2.61
CA ILE A 87 15.13 12.18 -3.58
C ILE A 87 16.08 12.30 -4.76
N VAL A 88 15.62 11.95 -5.96
CA VAL A 88 16.25 12.35 -7.23
C VAL A 88 15.48 13.55 -7.74
N ASN A 89 16.09 14.73 -7.74
CA ASN A 89 15.42 15.96 -8.17
C ASN A 89 15.33 16.05 -9.71
N CYS A 90 14.69 17.10 -10.21
CA CYS A 90 14.50 17.33 -11.65
C CYS A 90 15.81 17.49 -12.44
N GLN A 91 16.94 17.72 -11.76
CA GLN A 91 18.27 17.83 -12.36
C GLN A 91 19.01 16.48 -12.36
N GLY A 92 18.42 15.42 -11.81
CA GLY A 92 19.06 14.12 -11.62
C GLY A 92 19.97 14.04 -10.40
N ILE A 93 20.00 15.08 -9.57
CA ILE A 93 20.82 15.11 -8.34
C ILE A 93 20.09 14.27 -7.28
N THR A 94 20.83 13.31 -6.71
CA THR A 94 20.32 12.43 -5.66
C THR A 94 20.70 12.99 -4.29
N THR A 95 19.71 13.14 -3.42
CA THR A 95 19.86 13.42 -1.99
C THR A 95 19.38 12.21 -1.21
N LEU A 96 20.16 11.77 -0.23
CA LEU A 96 19.81 10.67 0.65
C LEU A 96 19.50 11.22 2.04
N ASP A 97 18.39 10.77 2.60
CA ASP A 97 18.12 10.91 4.03
C ASP A 97 18.31 9.54 4.67
N SER A 98 19.42 9.40 5.39
CA SER A 98 19.85 8.13 5.97
C SER A 98 18.83 7.57 6.97
N SER A 99 18.03 8.42 7.62
CA SER A 99 17.01 8.00 8.56
C SER A 99 16.19 9.19 9.05
N PHE A 100 14.86 9.07 8.98
CA PHE A 100 13.94 9.96 9.69
C PHE A 100 12.88 9.15 10.47
N GLU A 101 12.38 9.76 11.54
CA GLU A 101 11.26 9.24 12.30
C GLU A 101 9.98 9.83 11.71
N ALA A 102 9.09 8.99 11.21
CA ALA A 102 7.74 9.43 10.92
C ALA A 102 6.88 9.17 12.14
N PHE A 103 6.21 10.22 12.59
CA PHE A 103 5.29 10.16 13.71
C PHE A 103 3.91 9.81 13.21
N ILE A 104 3.21 9.02 14.00
CA ILE A 104 1.77 8.94 13.89
C ILE A 104 1.16 10.19 14.54
N ILE A 105 1.19 11.33 13.84
CA ILE A 105 0.51 12.50 14.35
C ILE A 105 -0.99 12.32 14.11
N GLY A 106 -1.72 11.92 15.16
CA GLY A 106 -3.19 11.84 15.16
C GLY A 106 -3.89 13.21 15.05
N SER A 107 -3.26 14.21 14.42
CA SER A 107 -3.80 15.57 14.34
C SER A 107 -4.35 15.88 12.96
N SER A 108 -5.68 15.90 12.93
CA SER A 108 -6.55 16.42 11.89
C SER A 108 -6.59 15.63 10.58
N LEU A 109 -7.81 15.30 10.20
CA LEU A 109 -8.19 14.86 8.86
C LEU A 109 -7.80 15.86 7.75
N GLN A 110 -7.23 17.03 8.08
CA GLN A 110 -6.93 18.12 7.15
C GLN A 110 -5.67 17.89 6.30
N TYR A 111 -4.75 17.01 6.72
CA TYR A 111 -3.56 16.69 5.91
C TYR A 111 -3.75 15.47 4.98
N LEU A 112 -4.88 14.76 5.09
CA LEU A 112 -5.26 13.69 4.17
C LEU A 112 -5.64 14.22 2.77
N ASP A 113 -5.76 15.54 2.62
CA ASP A 113 -6.26 16.24 1.42
C ASP A 113 -5.25 16.36 0.27
N SER A 114 -4.06 15.78 0.39
CA SER A 114 -3.14 15.71 -0.74
C SER A 114 -2.65 14.28 -0.95
N ALA A 115 -3.36 13.55 -1.83
CA ALA A 115 -2.92 12.25 -2.36
C ALA A 115 -1.49 12.28 -2.92
N VAL A 116 -0.98 13.49 -3.23
CA VAL A 116 0.42 13.78 -3.49
C VAL A 116 0.83 14.90 -2.52
N SER A 117 1.20 14.52 -1.29
CA SER A 117 1.72 15.43 -0.24
C SER A 117 2.68 16.51 -0.79
N PRO A 118 2.54 17.80 -0.46
CA PRO A 118 3.55 18.79 -0.84
C PRO A 118 4.94 18.41 -0.31
N ARG A 119 6.01 18.89 -0.97
CA ARG A 119 7.43 18.53 -0.72
C ARG A 119 7.85 18.45 0.75
N GLU A 120 7.22 19.24 1.62
CA GLU A 120 7.57 19.36 3.04
C GLU A 120 6.98 18.23 3.92
N ASN A 121 5.92 17.55 3.46
CA ASN A 121 5.19 16.57 4.26
C ASN A 121 5.27 15.13 3.72
N TYR A 122 5.94 14.90 2.57
CA TYR A 122 6.00 13.56 1.94
C TYR A 122 6.45 12.45 2.90
N PHE A 123 7.47 12.75 3.69
CA PHE A 123 8.06 11.85 4.67
C PHE A 123 7.31 11.82 6.02
N ASN A 124 6.47 12.82 6.27
CA ASN A 124 5.74 12.99 7.54
C ASN A 124 4.29 12.51 7.47
N ASP A 125 3.77 12.23 6.27
CA ASP A 125 2.39 11.79 6.07
C ASP A 125 2.23 10.27 6.14
N ILE A 126 1.24 9.82 6.92
CA ILE A 126 0.82 8.42 6.99
C ILE A 126 -0.41 8.20 6.11
N ILE A 127 -0.35 7.20 5.25
CA ILE A 127 -1.46 6.85 4.36
C ILE A 127 -2.46 5.98 5.10
N THR A 128 -3.75 6.27 4.98
CA THR A 128 -4.82 5.45 5.58
C THR A 128 -5.89 5.12 4.55
N ASP A 129 -6.92 4.38 4.95
CA ASP A 129 -8.12 4.15 4.14
C ASP A 129 -8.87 5.43 3.83
N GLN A 130 -8.57 6.54 4.51
CA GLN A 130 -9.22 7.85 4.32
C GLN A 130 -8.43 8.82 3.43
N SER A 131 -7.25 8.43 2.92
CA SER A 131 -6.52 9.26 1.96
C SER A 131 -7.33 9.41 0.66
N ILE A 132 -7.36 10.58 0.01
CA ILE A 132 -8.24 10.86 -1.16
C ILE A 132 -8.29 9.70 -2.17
N ALA A 133 -7.14 9.17 -2.57
CA ALA A 133 -7.08 8.08 -3.56
C ALA A 133 -7.72 6.76 -3.07
N MET A 134 -7.60 6.49 -1.77
CA MET A 134 -8.02 5.24 -1.16
C MET A 134 -9.43 5.32 -0.58
N ASN A 135 -9.90 6.48 -0.12
CA ASN A 135 -11.23 6.62 0.49
C ASN A 135 -12.33 6.19 -0.48
N ASP A 136 -12.36 6.78 -1.67
CA ASP A 136 -13.40 6.50 -2.66
C ASP A 136 -13.35 5.04 -3.13
N ILE A 137 -12.14 4.50 -3.32
CA ILE A 137 -11.94 3.11 -3.73
C ILE A 137 -12.32 2.14 -2.62
N CYS A 138 -11.88 2.37 -1.38
CA CYS A 138 -12.17 1.49 -0.26
C CYS A 138 -13.65 1.46 0.09
N LEU A 139 -14.34 2.60 0.01
CA LEU A 139 -15.80 2.66 0.15
C LEU A 139 -16.49 1.86 -0.95
N SER A 140 -16.03 1.99 -2.20
CA SER A 140 -16.59 1.26 -3.35
C SER A 140 -16.37 -0.26 -3.24
N LEU A 141 -15.15 -0.68 -2.90
CA LEU A 141 -14.78 -2.11 -2.74
C LEU A 141 -15.49 -2.80 -1.58
N ALA A 142 -15.96 -2.05 -0.59
CA ALA A 142 -16.70 -2.56 0.55
C ALA A 142 -18.15 -2.94 0.19
N VAL A 143 -18.71 -2.37 -0.87
CA VAL A 143 -20.13 -2.55 -1.23
C VAL A 143 -20.34 -3.22 -2.59
N SER A 144 -19.32 -3.29 -3.44
CA SER A 144 -19.44 -3.81 -4.81
C SER A 144 -18.18 -4.55 -5.28
N ASP A 145 -18.37 -5.54 -6.15
CA ASP A 145 -17.31 -6.14 -6.98
C ASP A 145 -17.15 -5.41 -8.33
N ASN A 146 -18.17 -4.66 -8.76
CA ASN A 146 -18.13 -3.87 -9.99
C ASN A 146 -17.57 -2.47 -9.70
N VAL A 147 -16.26 -2.40 -9.46
CA VAL A 147 -15.55 -1.16 -9.14
C VAL A 147 -14.58 -0.82 -10.26
N SER A 148 -14.66 0.42 -10.78
CA SER A 148 -13.72 0.92 -11.78
C SER A 148 -12.36 1.19 -11.15
N ASN A 149 -11.29 0.94 -11.91
CA ASN A 149 -9.94 1.28 -11.54
C ASN A 149 -9.64 2.78 -11.67
N SER A 150 -10.61 3.60 -12.06
CA SER A 150 -10.45 5.05 -12.12
C SER A 150 -11.68 5.80 -11.64
N PHE A 151 -11.45 6.99 -11.11
CA PHE A 151 -12.51 7.91 -10.69
C PHE A 151 -12.09 9.37 -10.91
N LYS A 152 -13.04 10.29 -10.85
CA LYS A 152 -12.81 11.72 -11.11
C LYS A 152 -13.29 12.56 -9.94
N THR A 153 -12.58 13.65 -9.67
CA THR A 153 -12.99 14.68 -8.70
C THR A 153 -12.58 16.04 -9.23
N SER A 154 -13.55 16.90 -9.54
CA SER A 154 -13.31 18.21 -10.15
C SER A 154 -12.43 18.10 -11.41
N SER A 155 -11.30 18.82 -11.47
CA SER A 155 -10.32 18.81 -12.56
C SER A 155 -9.33 17.63 -12.50
N LEU A 156 -9.54 16.67 -11.59
CA LEU A 156 -8.63 15.54 -11.38
C LEU A 156 -9.25 14.23 -11.83
N ARG A 157 -8.42 13.40 -12.45
CA ARG A 157 -8.69 11.97 -12.66
C ARG A 157 -7.64 11.16 -11.92
N TYR A 158 -8.09 10.12 -11.24
CA TYR A 158 -7.24 9.15 -10.56
C TYR A 158 -7.41 7.80 -11.23
N THR A 159 -6.30 7.10 -11.48
CA THR A 159 -6.31 5.70 -11.90
C THR A 159 -5.49 4.91 -10.90
N VAL A 160 -6.03 3.78 -10.45
CA VAL A 160 -5.43 2.95 -9.41
C VAL A 160 -5.21 1.54 -9.92
N ASN A 161 -4.03 1.02 -9.67
CA ASN A 161 -3.69 -0.39 -9.89
C ASN A 161 -3.53 -1.09 -8.54
N PHE A 162 -3.97 -2.34 -8.45
CA PHE A 162 -3.68 -3.22 -7.33
C PHE A 162 -2.80 -4.37 -7.81
N LEU A 163 -1.64 -4.55 -7.18
CA LEU A 163 -0.58 -5.44 -7.62
C LEU A 163 0.03 -6.20 -6.45
N ILE A 164 0.72 -7.30 -6.73
CA ILE A 164 1.62 -7.94 -5.75
C ILE A 164 3.05 -7.49 -6.06
N ALA A 165 3.77 -6.97 -5.06
CA ALA A 165 5.15 -6.55 -5.20
C ALA A 165 6.01 -7.11 -4.06
N GLU A 166 6.99 -7.95 -4.38
CA GLU A 166 8.01 -8.43 -3.42
C GLU A 166 7.45 -9.03 -2.12
N ASN A 167 6.35 -9.79 -2.21
CA ASN A 167 5.58 -10.37 -1.09
C ASN A 167 4.70 -9.39 -0.30
N TYR A 168 4.60 -8.14 -0.73
CA TYR A 168 3.66 -7.15 -0.21
C TYR A 168 2.50 -6.96 -1.19
N ASP A 169 1.36 -6.54 -0.65
CA ASP A 169 0.30 -6.00 -1.50
C ASP A 169 0.66 -4.55 -1.83
N ARG A 170 0.57 -4.19 -3.10
CA ARG A 170 0.92 -2.87 -3.59
C ARG A 170 -0.28 -2.22 -4.26
N TYR A 171 -0.42 -0.92 -4.08
CA TYR A 171 -1.28 -0.12 -4.93
C TYR A 171 -0.49 1.02 -5.55
N GLU A 172 -0.87 1.40 -6.77
CA GLU A 172 -0.29 2.53 -7.48
C GLU A 172 -1.39 3.47 -7.89
N VAL A 173 -1.16 4.77 -7.77
CA VAL A 173 -2.11 5.84 -8.07
C VAL A 173 -1.48 6.76 -9.09
N LEU A 174 -2.12 6.91 -10.25
CA LEU A 174 -1.84 7.93 -11.23
C LEU A 174 -2.78 9.11 -10.98
N LYS A 175 -2.24 10.32 -10.94
CA LYS A 175 -3.00 11.57 -10.88
C LYS A 175 -2.87 12.29 -12.21
N GLU A 176 -3.99 12.67 -12.78
CA GLU A 176 -4.07 13.45 -14.02
C GLU A 176 -4.87 14.74 -13.80
N LEU A 177 -4.43 15.82 -14.42
CA LEU A 177 -5.05 17.14 -14.40
C LEU A 177 -5.71 17.42 -15.74
N SER A 178 -6.98 17.85 -15.70
CA SER A 178 -7.69 18.36 -16.87
C SER A 178 -7.23 19.78 -17.18
N ASP A 179 -6.98 20.05 -18.47
CA ASP A 179 -6.87 21.40 -18.98
C ASP A 179 -8.25 22.05 -19.19
N SER A 180 -8.26 23.31 -19.66
CA SER A 180 -9.49 24.05 -19.96
C SER A 180 -10.32 23.48 -21.11
N LYS A 181 -9.76 22.53 -21.87
CA LYS A 181 -10.42 21.83 -22.97
C LYS A 181 -10.93 20.45 -22.57
N GLY A 182 -10.76 20.05 -21.30
CA GLY A 182 -11.17 18.74 -20.80
C GLY A 182 -10.16 17.61 -21.07
N ALA A 183 -8.97 17.94 -21.60
CA ALA A 183 -7.94 16.96 -21.87
C ALA A 183 -7.12 16.70 -20.61
N PHE A 184 -6.93 15.42 -20.27
CA PHE A 184 -6.16 15.00 -19.09
C PHE A 184 -4.69 14.82 -19.44
N SER A 185 -3.83 15.37 -18.58
CA SER A 185 -2.38 15.19 -18.63
C SER A 185 -1.87 14.64 -17.29
N ILE A 186 -0.80 13.85 -17.32
CA ILE A 186 -0.22 13.27 -16.10
C ILE A 186 0.33 14.40 -15.23
N ALA A 187 -0.06 14.42 -13.96
CA ALA A 187 0.46 15.32 -12.93
C ALA A 187 1.51 14.63 -12.06
N GLY A 188 1.34 13.33 -11.82
CA GLY A 188 2.26 12.52 -11.05
C GLY A 188 1.72 11.12 -10.79
N ALA A 189 2.54 10.28 -10.17
CA ALA A 189 2.13 8.97 -9.70
C ALA A 189 2.79 8.63 -8.37
N GLU A 190 2.14 7.74 -7.64
CA GLU A 190 2.64 7.21 -6.37
C GLU A 190 2.37 5.71 -6.30
N GLY A 191 3.35 4.94 -5.86
CA GLY A 191 3.24 3.51 -5.64
C GLY A 191 3.63 3.14 -4.22
N ILE A 192 2.78 2.35 -3.56
CA ILE A 192 2.88 2.07 -2.14
C ILE A 192 2.74 0.58 -1.92
N SER A 193 3.79 -0.03 -1.40
CA SER A 193 3.79 -1.42 -0.92
C SER A 193 3.40 -1.42 0.54
N VAL A 194 2.33 -2.13 0.88
CA VAL A 194 1.72 -2.16 2.21
C VAL A 194 1.94 -3.52 2.86
N ILE A 195 2.29 -3.50 4.14
CA ILE A 195 2.32 -4.71 4.96
C ILE A 195 0.87 -5.16 5.18
N THR A 196 0.49 -6.31 4.62
CA THR A 196 -0.85 -6.90 4.80
C THR A 196 -0.74 -8.29 5.43
N GLN A 197 -1.87 -8.94 5.64
CA GLN A 197 -1.96 -10.29 6.21
C GLN A 197 -1.26 -11.39 5.41
N THR A 198 -0.82 -11.10 4.19
CA THR A 198 -0.02 -12.04 3.37
C THR A 198 1.47 -12.03 3.74
N THR A 199 1.91 -11.01 4.48
CA THR A 199 3.29 -10.89 4.94
C THR A 199 3.49 -11.64 6.26
N GLN A 200 4.70 -12.15 6.51
CA GLN A 200 5.07 -12.75 7.80
C GLN A 200 5.38 -11.68 8.87
N ALA A 201 4.65 -10.57 8.86
CA ALA A 201 4.77 -9.51 9.84
C ALA A 201 3.74 -9.71 10.96
N GLU A 202 4.07 -9.24 12.16
CA GLU A 202 3.10 -9.19 13.24
C GLU A 202 1.91 -8.31 12.86
N PHE A 203 0.73 -8.68 13.38
CA PHE A 203 -0.53 -7.99 13.11
C PHE A 203 -0.45 -6.47 13.38
N LYS A 204 0.35 -6.03 14.36
CA LYS A 204 0.53 -4.60 14.70
C LYS A 204 1.17 -3.76 13.58
N PHE A 205 1.83 -4.39 12.61
CA PHE A 205 2.46 -3.71 11.47
C PHE A 205 1.56 -3.65 10.23
N PHE A 206 0.36 -4.23 10.26
CA PHE A 206 -0.51 -4.20 9.09
C PHE A 206 -0.93 -2.77 8.77
N GLY A 207 -0.87 -2.44 7.48
CA GLY A 207 -1.15 -1.12 6.94
C GLY A 207 0.08 -0.21 6.87
N VAL A 208 1.20 -0.56 7.50
CA VAL A 208 2.45 0.22 7.40
C VAL A 208 3.01 0.10 5.98
N GLU A 209 3.45 1.23 5.45
CA GLU A 209 4.07 1.35 4.14
C GLU A 209 5.48 0.74 4.20
N LYS A 210 5.68 -0.42 3.55
CA LYS A 210 7.03 -0.98 3.42
C LYS A 210 7.90 -0.11 2.51
N GLU A 211 7.31 0.32 1.40
CA GLU A 211 7.93 1.19 0.42
C GLU A 211 6.89 2.15 -0.12
N ARG A 212 7.28 3.41 -0.30
CA ARG A 212 6.50 4.44 -0.98
C ARG A 212 7.42 5.07 -2.02
N VAL A 213 6.98 5.14 -3.26
CA VAL A 213 7.71 5.79 -4.36
C VAL A 213 6.77 6.78 -5.01
N ARG A 214 7.24 8.00 -5.23
CA ARG A 214 6.50 9.05 -5.92
C ARG A 214 7.28 9.57 -7.11
N ASN A 215 6.60 9.67 -8.24
CA ASN A 215 7.10 10.27 -9.46
C ASN A 215 6.31 11.57 -9.72
N THR A 216 7.02 12.68 -9.88
CA THR A 216 6.42 13.98 -10.24
C THR A 216 7.05 14.47 -11.53
N ILE A 217 6.21 14.92 -12.46
CA ILE A 217 6.69 15.48 -13.73
C ILE A 217 7.25 16.88 -13.47
N CYS A 218 8.46 17.10 -13.97
CA CYS A 218 9.13 18.39 -13.98
C CYS A 218 8.97 19.06 -15.36
N ASP A 219 9.29 20.35 -15.41
CA ASP A 219 9.42 21.06 -16.68
C ASP A 219 10.38 20.33 -17.62
N GLY A 220 10.00 20.21 -18.90
CA GLY A 220 10.80 19.51 -19.90
C GLY A 220 10.76 17.97 -19.83
N LYS A 221 9.71 17.38 -19.22
CA LYS A 221 9.47 15.91 -19.14
C LYS A 221 10.48 15.13 -18.28
N LYS A 222 11.33 15.80 -17.52
CA LYS A 222 12.13 15.12 -16.49
C LYS A 222 11.23 14.66 -15.35
N ILE A 223 11.68 13.67 -14.57
CA ILE A 223 10.90 13.11 -13.47
C ILE A 223 11.67 13.28 -12.17
N GLN A 224 11.05 13.94 -11.19
CA GLN A 224 11.49 13.88 -9.81
C GLN A 224 11.00 12.57 -9.20
N VAL A 225 11.90 11.82 -8.55
CA VAL A 225 11.59 10.57 -7.85
C VAL A 225 11.85 10.76 -6.37
N MET A 226 10.85 10.50 -5.54
CA MET A 226 11.00 10.42 -4.09
C MET A 226 10.73 8.99 -3.67
N LYS A 227 11.58 8.43 -2.81
CA LYS A 227 11.42 7.09 -2.26
C LYS A 227 11.54 7.14 -0.75
N GLN A 228 10.66 6.41 -0.09
CA GLN A 228 10.66 6.15 1.34
C GLN A 228 10.62 4.64 1.55
N SER A 229 11.42 4.12 2.46
CA SER A 229 11.44 2.69 2.79
C SER A 229 11.45 2.50 4.29
N TRP A 230 10.56 1.65 4.78
CA TRP A 230 10.49 1.30 6.19
C TRP A 230 11.70 0.45 6.59
N THR A 231 12.41 0.89 7.62
CA THR A 231 13.61 0.24 8.15
C THR A 231 13.38 -0.45 9.49
N GLY A 232 12.25 -0.20 10.16
CA GLY A 232 11.87 -0.87 11.39
C GLY A 232 11.01 -0.01 12.31
N SER A 233 10.55 -0.58 13.43
CA SER A 233 10.01 0.19 14.54
C SER A 233 11.13 0.68 15.44
N LEU A 234 10.96 1.86 16.05
CA LEU A 234 11.92 2.38 17.03
C LEU A 234 11.58 1.96 18.46
N THR A 235 10.30 1.78 18.75
CA THR A 235 9.84 1.28 20.03
C THR A 235 9.99 -0.24 20.06
N PRO A 236 10.77 -0.79 21.01
CA PRO A 236 10.68 -2.21 21.33
C PRO A 236 9.28 -2.47 21.87
N PHE A 237 8.62 -3.48 21.31
CA PHE A 237 7.28 -3.89 21.70
C PHE A 237 7.36 -5.04 22.70
#